data_AF-A0A383BVZ2-F1
#
_entry.id   AF-A0A383BVZ2-F1
#
_cell.length_a   1.000
_cell.length_b   1.000
_cell.length_c   1.000
_cell.angle_alpha   90.00
_cell.angle_beta   90.00
_cell.angle_gamma   90.00
#
_symmetry.space_group_name_H-M   'P 1'
#
loop_
_entity.id
_entity.type
_entity.pdbx_description
1 polymer ?
#
loop_
_entity_poly.entity_id
_entity_poly.type
_entity_poly.pdbx_seq_one_letter_code
_entity_poly.pdbx_strand_id
1 'polypeptide(L)'
;ATDTIGGDGDGSLDPGETIYLTTKLYNYSLLGSDNIDLYLTSDDPRYTIIDESEQSLSVVYEDSLSISNGFSILIEDTVINDQAGGLTLEVYQDNNYLNSFDLNMNIGKSPILLVDDDDGMYVEGFYTTIIDSLGIPYAFWDRQNNGTPNIEMLQGYPIVIWLCEWAFPSLDSLDRNVLSQYLDGGGNLYISGQDIGCDLGWSGCGASGQYNQSGGLSLEFYNDYMHADFGGDDANVISAIGM
;
A
#
# COMPACT_ATOMS: atom_id res chain seq x y z
N ALA A 1 0.00 13.22 -1.06
CA ALA A 1 0.40 13.48 -2.46
C ALA A 1 -0.70 12.98 -3.37
N THR A 2 -0.92 13.61 -4.53
CA THR A 2 -1.81 13.08 -5.58
C THR A 2 -1.05 13.08 -6.89
N ASP A 3 -1.30 12.05 -7.70
CA ASP A 3 -0.79 11.91 -9.07
C ASP A 3 -1.77 12.53 -10.10
N THR A 4 -3.01 12.84 -9.69
CA THR A 4 -4.01 13.40 -10.60
C THR A 4 -3.71 14.81 -11.12
N ILE A 5 -3.18 15.71 -10.30
CA ILE A 5 -2.87 17.09 -10.70
C ILE A 5 -1.36 17.17 -10.84
N GLY A 6 -0.87 17.49 -12.03
CA GLY A 6 0.56 17.60 -12.29
C GLY A 6 1.29 16.26 -12.54
N GLY A 7 0.59 15.14 -12.40
CA GLY A 7 1.00 13.81 -12.88
C GLY A 7 0.10 13.28 -14.00
N ASP A 8 0.26 12.01 -14.34
CA ASP A 8 -0.39 11.35 -15.48
C ASP A 8 -1.62 10.50 -15.10
N GLY A 9 -1.87 10.31 -13.80
CA GLY A 9 -3.06 9.64 -13.28
C GLY A 9 -2.96 8.11 -13.25
N ASP A 10 -1.75 7.54 -13.35
CA ASP A 10 -1.52 6.09 -13.28
C ASP A 10 -1.42 5.51 -11.85
N GLY A 11 -1.48 6.37 -10.84
CA GLY A 11 -1.41 6.04 -9.41
C GLY A 11 0.00 6.06 -8.81
N SER A 12 1.04 6.34 -9.61
CA SER A 12 2.44 6.49 -9.18
C SER A 12 2.83 7.97 -9.10
N LEU A 13 3.88 8.29 -8.35
CA LEU A 13 4.45 9.65 -8.35
C LEU A 13 5.71 9.61 -9.19
N ASP A 14 5.63 9.99 -10.46
CA ASP A 14 6.67 9.68 -11.43
C ASP A 14 7.73 10.78 -11.55
N PRO A 15 8.96 10.41 -11.98
CA PRO A 15 9.97 11.38 -12.38
C PRO A 15 9.45 12.31 -13.47
N GLY A 16 9.67 13.61 -13.28
CA GLY A 16 9.20 14.68 -14.17
C GLY A 16 7.83 15.24 -13.80
N GLU A 17 7.13 14.65 -12.83
CA GLU A 17 5.82 15.12 -12.39
C GLU A 17 5.90 16.19 -11.32
N THR A 18 4.92 17.10 -11.34
CA THR A 18 4.69 18.03 -10.24
C THR A 18 3.68 17.43 -9.28
N ILE A 19 4.12 17.12 -8.08
CA ILE A 19 3.29 16.51 -7.04
C ILE A 19 2.75 17.58 -6.12
N TYR A 20 1.43 17.60 -5.94
CA TYR A 20 0.75 18.46 -4.97
C TYR A 20 0.52 17.71 -3.65
N LEU A 21 0.85 18.39 -2.55
CA LEU A 21 0.73 17.86 -1.20
C LEU A 21 -0.45 18.51 -0.49
N THR A 22 -1.33 17.65 0.03
CA THR A 22 -2.39 18.04 0.95
C THR A 22 -1.99 17.62 2.35
N THR A 23 -2.03 18.55 3.30
CA THR A 23 -1.65 18.31 4.69
C THR A 23 -2.82 18.60 5.61
N LYS A 24 -2.86 17.93 6.77
CA LYS A 24 -3.84 18.17 7.82
C LYS A 24 -3.10 18.44 9.12
N LEU A 25 -3.25 19.65 9.65
CA LEU A 25 -2.66 20.06 10.92
C LEU A 25 -3.71 19.93 12.01
N TYR A 26 -3.39 19.26 13.13
CA TYR A 26 -4.27 19.15 14.29
C TYR A 26 -3.68 19.93 15.47
N ASN A 27 -4.51 20.76 16.12
CA ASN A 27 -4.09 21.54 17.28
C ASN A 27 -4.47 20.83 18.59
N TYR A 28 -3.46 20.24 19.25
CA TYR A 28 -3.61 19.57 20.55
C TYR A 28 -3.61 20.51 21.76
N SER A 29 -3.44 21.82 21.56
CA SER A 29 -3.39 22.75 22.68
C SER A 29 -4.79 23.05 23.24
N LEU A 30 -4.84 23.53 24.48
CA LEU A 30 -6.08 23.89 25.17
C LEU A 30 -6.73 25.18 24.64
N LEU A 31 -6.09 25.87 23.69
CA LEU A 31 -6.53 27.14 23.11
C LEU A 31 -6.38 27.12 21.58
N GLY A 32 -7.01 28.08 20.89
CA GLY A 32 -6.75 28.27 19.46
C GLY A 32 -5.30 28.71 19.24
N SER A 33 -4.72 28.26 18.13
CA SER A 33 -3.39 28.64 17.69
C SER A 33 -3.50 29.50 16.45
N ASP A 34 -3.07 30.75 16.56
CA ASP A 34 -2.99 31.70 15.45
C ASP A 34 -1.53 31.89 15.01
N ASN A 35 -1.37 32.50 13.83
CA ASN A 35 -0.07 32.83 13.25
C ASN A 35 0.87 31.63 13.14
N ILE A 36 0.28 30.51 12.69
CA ILE A 36 1.01 29.30 12.33
C ILE A 36 1.51 29.45 10.90
N ASP A 37 2.80 29.23 10.71
CA ASP A 37 3.44 29.17 9.40
C ASP A 37 4.02 27.77 9.20
N LEU A 38 3.81 27.22 8.01
CA LEU A 38 4.34 25.93 7.59
C LEU A 38 5.33 26.15 6.45
N TYR A 39 6.46 25.45 6.49
CA TYR A 39 7.47 25.48 5.44
C TYR A 39 7.82 24.06 5.03
N LEU A 40 7.65 23.74 3.74
CA LEU A 40 8.19 22.53 3.15
C LEU A 40 9.64 22.78 2.77
N THR A 41 10.54 21.92 3.25
CA THR A 41 11.97 22.00 3.03
C THR A 41 12.52 20.66 2.56
N SER A 42 13.64 20.73 1.84
CA SER A 42 14.40 19.56 1.41
C SER A 42 15.81 19.98 1.03
N ASP A 43 16.78 19.20 1.44
CA ASP A 43 18.16 19.25 0.95
C ASP A 43 18.45 18.13 -0.06
N ASP A 44 17.42 17.37 -0.44
CA ASP A 44 17.52 16.27 -1.37
C ASP A 44 17.45 16.78 -2.82
N PRO A 45 18.50 16.56 -3.63
CA PRO A 45 18.55 17.06 -5.01
C PRO A 45 17.56 16.36 -5.95
N ARG A 46 16.84 15.33 -5.48
CA ARG A 46 15.78 14.66 -6.24
C ARG A 46 14.51 15.49 -6.37
N TYR A 47 14.38 16.55 -5.56
CA TYR A 47 13.21 17.43 -5.56
C TYR A 47 13.57 18.87 -5.88
N THR A 48 12.72 19.52 -6.66
CA THR A 48 12.64 20.96 -6.73
C THR A 48 11.34 21.41 -6.05
N ILE A 49 11.43 22.12 -4.93
CA ILE A 49 10.25 22.69 -4.26
C ILE A 49 9.73 23.86 -5.11
N ILE A 50 8.46 23.80 -5.50
CA ILE A 50 7.78 24.81 -6.32
C ILE A 50 6.92 25.72 -5.43
N ASP A 51 6.21 25.14 -4.47
CA ASP A 51 5.43 25.85 -3.46
C ASP A 51 5.83 25.36 -2.07
N GLU A 52 6.42 26.27 -1.31
CA GLU A 52 7.22 25.98 -0.13
C GLU A 52 6.57 26.40 1.18
N SER A 53 5.51 27.22 1.18
CA SER A 53 5.02 27.78 2.46
C SER A 53 3.55 28.14 2.49
N GLU A 54 2.95 27.90 3.65
CA GLU A 54 1.57 28.29 3.97
C GLU A 54 1.57 29.06 5.30
N GLN A 55 1.14 30.33 5.26
CA GLN A 55 1.42 31.29 6.33
C GLN A 55 0.17 31.89 6.96
N SER A 56 0.33 32.45 8.16
CA SER A 56 -0.72 33.15 8.92
C SER A 56 -1.97 32.28 9.12
N LEU A 57 -1.76 30.98 9.34
CA LEU A 57 -2.84 30.02 9.54
C LEU A 57 -3.36 30.11 10.97
N SER A 58 -4.64 29.76 11.12
CA SER A 58 -5.32 29.66 12.41
C SER A 58 -5.98 28.29 12.55
N VAL A 59 -5.71 27.61 13.66
CA VAL A 59 -6.30 26.30 13.99
C VAL A 59 -6.99 26.37 15.35
N VAL A 60 -8.29 26.10 15.36
CA VAL A 60 -9.09 26.09 16.59
C VAL A 60 -8.60 24.99 17.54
N TYR A 61 -8.80 25.17 18.85
CA TYR A 61 -8.45 24.19 19.86
C TYR A 61 -9.14 22.85 19.60
N GLU A 62 -8.40 21.74 19.80
CA GLU A 62 -8.89 20.37 19.57
C GLU A 62 -9.50 20.12 18.18
N ASP A 63 -9.14 20.94 17.19
CA ASP A 63 -9.62 20.85 15.82
C ASP A 63 -8.45 20.73 14.82
N SER A 64 -8.81 20.48 13.56
CA SER A 64 -7.88 20.36 12.45
C SER A 64 -8.13 21.35 11.34
N LEU A 65 -7.06 21.79 10.71
CA LEU A 65 -7.07 22.54 9.46
C LEU A 65 -6.51 21.65 8.34
N SER A 66 -7.32 21.45 7.30
CA SER A 66 -6.87 20.82 6.06
C SER A 66 -6.39 21.89 5.08
N ILE A 67 -5.19 21.69 4.56
CA ILE A 67 -4.55 22.57 3.59
C ILE A 67 -4.42 21.75 2.31
N SER A 68 -5.35 21.98 1.38
CA SER A 68 -5.45 21.18 0.15
C SER A 68 -4.52 21.75 -0.92
N ASN A 69 -3.61 20.91 -1.42
CA ASN A 69 -2.62 21.27 -2.43
C ASN A 69 -1.80 22.52 -2.08
N GLY A 70 -1.53 22.76 -0.79
CA GLY A 70 -0.81 23.95 -0.32
C GLY A 70 0.70 23.87 -0.46
N PHE A 71 1.24 22.74 -0.93
CA PHE A 71 2.64 22.62 -1.27
C PHE A 71 2.77 21.84 -2.58
N SER A 72 3.84 22.10 -3.31
CA SER A 72 4.14 21.35 -4.52
C SER A 72 5.62 21.21 -4.76
N ILE A 73 5.99 20.05 -5.31
CA ILE A 73 7.36 19.69 -5.66
C ILE A 73 7.38 19.16 -7.09
N LEU A 74 8.45 19.42 -7.82
CA LEU A 74 8.81 18.67 -9.02
C LEU A 74 9.73 17.52 -8.62
N ILE A 75 9.41 16.31 -9.08
CA ILE A 75 10.35 15.19 -9.00
C ILE A 75 11.29 15.28 -10.20
N GLU A 76 12.59 15.30 -9.98
CA GLU A 76 13.56 15.37 -11.07
C GLU A 76 13.51 14.13 -11.98
N ASP A 77 13.60 14.31 -13.30
CA ASP A 77 13.57 13.24 -14.32
C ASP A 77 14.63 12.13 -14.10
N THR A 78 15.66 12.42 -13.29
CA THR A 78 16.78 11.51 -13.03
C THR A 78 16.52 10.50 -11.93
N VAL A 79 15.43 10.66 -11.17
CA VAL A 79 15.03 9.71 -10.12
C VAL A 79 14.47 8.45 -10.77
N ILE A 80 14.78 7.26 -10.25
CA ILE A 80 14.25 6.00 -10.80
C ILE A 80 13.88 5.08 -9.64
N ASN A 81 12.58 4.75 -9.51
CA ASN A 81 12.03 3.73 -8.62
C ASN A 81 12.67 3.72 -7.22
N ASP A 82 12.39 4.77 -6.44
CA ASP A 82 13.08 5.05 -5.19
C ASP A 82 12.10 5.24 -4.02
N GLN A 83 12.50 4.81 -2.83
CA GLN A 83 11.86 5.17 -1.57
C GLN A 83 12.43 6.52 -1.16
N ALA A 84 11.79 7.58 -1.63
CA ALA A 84 12.34 8.91 -1.49
C ALA A 84 11.80 9.56 -0.21
N GLY A 85 12.63 9.53 0.84
CA GLY A 85 12.53 10.46 1.97
C GLY A 85 13.17 11.81 1.63
N GLY A 86 13.37 12.66 2.65
CA GLY A 86 14.12 13.92 2.52
C GLY A 86 13.25 15.17 2.31
N LEU A 87 11.93 15.04 2.40
CA LEU A 87 11.02 16.19 2.52
C LEU A 87 10.66 16.38 3.99
N THR A 88 10.77 17.60 4.49
CA THR A 88 10.41 17.93 5.87
C THR A 88 9.42 19.09 5.88
N LEU A 89 8.33 18.94 6.62
CA LEU A 89 7.37 20.01 6.88
C LEU A 89 7.68 20.63 8.25
N GLU A 90 8.23 21.83 8.27
CA GLU A 90 8.52 22.58 9.47
C GLU A 90 7.33 23.44 9.90
N VAL A 91 7.08 23.53 11.20
CA VAL A 91 5.97 24.28 11.81
C VAL A 91 6.53 25.39 12.68
N TYR A 92 6.06 26.60 12.44
CA TYR A 92 6.40 27.79 13.21
C TYR A 92 5.15 28.44 13.77
N GLN A 93 5.29 29.12 14.92
CA GLN A 93 4.29 30.03 15.46
C GLN A 93 4.96 31.31 15.93
N ASP A 94 4.47 32.47 15.48
CA ASP A 94 5.07 33.76 15.81
C ASP A 94 6.59 33.81 15.53
N ASN A 95 7.02 33.20 14.42
CA ASN A 95 8.42 32.99 14.02
C ASN A 95 9.26 32.09 14.95
N ASN A 96 8.64 31.37 15.89
CA ASN A 96 9.33 30.37 16.70
C ASN A 96 9.12 28.98 16.10
N TYR A 97 10.20 28.24 15.89
CA TYR A 97 10.13 26.84 15.50
C TYR A 97 9.41 26.03 16.59
N LEU A 98 8.39 25.27 16.20
CA LEU A 98 7.62 24.41 17.09
C LEU A 98 7.98 22.93 16.89
N ASN A 99 7.91 22.45 15.65
CA ASN A 99 8.07 21.04 15.32
C ASN A 99 8.38 20.85 13.83
N SER A 100 8.76 19.63 13.45
CA SER A 100 8.82 19.19 12.06
C SER A 100 8.20 17.80 11.88
N PHE A 101 7.85 17.48 10.63
CA PHE A 101 7.39 16.16 10.21
C PHE A 101 8.16 15.73 8.97
N ASP A 102 8.73 14.53 9.01
CA ASP A 102 9.34 13.92 7.83
C ASP A 102 8.26 13.31 6.95
N LEU A 103 8.31 13.62 5.66
CA LEU A 103 7.41 13.10 4.65
C LEU A 103 8.20 12.10 3.79
N ASN A 104 7.72 10.87 3.77
CA ASN A 104 8.26 9.81 2.91
C ASN A 104 7.27 9.52 1.79
N MET A 105 7.77 9.35 0.57
CA MET A 105 6.97 9.06 -0.62
C MET A 105 7.69 8.09 -1.54
N ASN A 106 6.93 7.24 -2.22
CA ASN A 106 7.47 6.37 -3.25
C ASN A 106 7.53 7.17 -4.55
N ILE A 107 8.70 7.17 -5.21
CA ILE A 107 8.89 7.79 -6.52
C ILE A 107 9.03 6.70 -7.58
N GLY A 108 8.33 6.86 -8.69
CA GLY A 108 8.29 5.93 -9.79
C GLY A 108 7.39 4.73 -9.51
N LYS A 109 7.46 3.75 -10.43
CA LYS A 109 6.67 2.53 -10.33
C LYS A 109 7.23 1.63 -9.24
N SER A 110 6.42 1.39 -8.22
CA SER A 110 6.72 0.39 -7.20
C SER A 110 6.65 -1.00 -7.84
N PRO A 111 7.71 -1.81 -7.83
CA PRO A 111 7.69 -3.15 -8.43
C PRO A 111 6.79 -4.13 -7.69
N ILE A 112 6.40 -3.83 -6.45
CA ILE A 112 5.68 -4.72 -5.55
C ILE A 112 4.39 -4.05 -5.08
N LEU A 113 3.27 -4.76 -5.20
CA LEU A 113 2.08 -4.52 -4.40
C LEU A 113 2.04 -5.55 -3.26
N LEU A 114 2.13 -5.08 -2.03
CA LEU A 114 1.97 -5.89 -0.82
C LEU A 114 0.50 -5.80 -0.36
N VAL A 115 -0.25 -6.89 -0.49
CA VAL A 115 -1.66 -7.00 -0.10
C VAL A 115 -1.74 -7.74 1.23
N ASP A 116 -2.31 -7.07 2.23
CA ASP A 116 -2.58 -7.60 3.55
C ASP A 116 -4.04 -8.09 3.63
N ASP A 117 -4.22 -9.41 3.63
CA ASP A 117 -5.49 -10.14 3.64
C ASP A 117 -5.50 -11.18 4.78
N ASP A 118 -4.96 -10.79 5.94
CA ASP A 118 -4.70 -11.69 7.06
C ASP A 118 -5.79 -11.71 8.15
N ASP A 119 -6.93 -11.07 7.89
CA ASP A 119 -8.05 -10.82 8.82
C ASP A 119 -7.67 -9.96 10.05
N GLY A 120 -6.72 -9.04 9.88
CA GLY A 120 -6.30 -8.09 10.91
C GLY A 120 -5.29 -8.66 11.90
N MET A 121 -4.53 -9.66 11.46
CA MET A 121 -3.31 -10.08 12.14
C MET A 121 -2.21 -9.01 11.90
N TYR A 122 -1.03 -9.23 12.49
CA TYR A 122 0.09 -8.28 12.37
C TYR A 122 1.31 -9.02 11.83
N VAL A 123 1.25 -9.47 10.57
CA VAL A 123 2.36 -10.17 9.90
C VAL A 123 3.07 -9.35 8.83
N GLU A 124 2.40 -8.33 8.31
CA GLU A 124 2.89 -7.39 7.30
C GLU A 124 4.23 -6.78 7.71
N GLY A 125 4.43 -6.56 9.01
CA GLY A 125 5.69 -6.11 9.60
C GLY A 125 6.92 -6.96 9.25
N PHE A 126 6.77 -8.28 9.09
CA PHE A 126 7.88 -9.14 8.66
C PHE A 126 8.26 -8.90 7.19
N TYR A 127 7.25 -8.66 6.33
CA TYR A 127 7.44 -8.42 4.91
C TYR A 127 7.98 -7.01 4.65
N THR A 128 7.36 -5.99 5.24
CA THR A 128 7.80 -4.59 5.10
C THR A 128 9.23 -4.42 5.57
N THR A 129 9.61 -4.98 6.73
CA THR A 129 11.00 -4.94 7.21
C THR A 129 12.00 -5.52 6.21
N ILE A 130 11.66 -6.64 5.55
CA ILE A 130 12.53 -7.26 4.55
C ILE A 130 12.62 -6.39 3.30
N ILE A 131 11.48 -5.95 2.77
CA ILE A 131 11.41 -5.14 1.55
C ILE A 131 12.14 -3.79 1.76
N ASP A 132 11.92 -3.14 2.90
CA ASP A 132 12.63 -1.93 3.33
C ASP A 132 14.14 -2.16 3.41
N SER A 133 14.58 -3.29 3.99
CA SER A 133 16.01 -3.62 4.10
C SER A 133 16.70 -3.84 2.75
N LEU A 134 15.92 -4.18 1.71
CA LEU A 134 16.39 -4.31 0.32
C LEU A 134 16.36 -2.96 -0.42
N GLY A 135 15.77 -1.92 0.16
CA GLY A 135 15.58 -0.61 -0.48
C GLY A 135 14.66 -0.68 -1.69
N ILE A 136 13.73 -1.64 -1.73
CA ILE A 136 12.80 -1.82 -2.84
C ILE A 136 11.52 -1.06 -2.52
N PRO A 137 11.01 -0.19 -3.42
CA PRO A 137 9.73 0.45 -3.19
C PRO A 137 8.55 -0.52 -3.35
N TYR A 138 7.51 -0.31 -2.56
CA TYR A 138 6.27 -1.11 -2.63
C TYR A 138 5.06 -0.27 -2.27
N ALA A 139 3.93 -0.58 -2.90
CA ALA A 139 2.64 -0.14 -2.41
C ALA A 139 2.11 -1.13 -1.38
N PHE A 140 1.36 -0.62 -0.40
CA PHE A 140 0.69 -1.42 0.61
C PHE A 140 -0.83 -1.31 0.43
N TRP A 141 -1.53 -2.43 0.50
CA TRP A 141 -2.99 -2.49 0.41
C TRP A 141 -3.56 -3.32 1.54
N ASP A 142 -4.22 -2.65 2.47
CA ASP A 142 -5.01 -3.29 3.52
C ASP A 142 -6.36 -3.72 2.95
N ARG A 143 -6.55 -5.02 2.73
CA ARG A 143 -7.78 -5.56 2.14
C ARG A 143 -8.93 -5.54 3.12
N GLN A 144 -8.69 -5.66 4.43
CA GLN A 144 -9.75 -5.61 5.45
C GLN A 144 -10.46 -4.25 5.44
N ASN A 145 -9.70 -3.16 5.29
CA ASN A 145 -10.21 -1.80 5.28
C ASN A 145 -10.66 -1.32 3.89
N ASN A 146 -10.01 -1.77 2.81
CA ASN A 146 -10.27 -1.26 1.45
C ASN A 146 -11.02 -2.23 0.53
N GLY A 147 -11.24 -3.48 0.96
CA GLY A 147 -11.78 -4.55 0.15
C GLY A 147 -10.77 -5.12 -0.85
N THR A 148 -11.23 -6.00 -1.76
CA THR A 148 -10.40 -6.56 -2.81
C THR A 148 -9.88 -5.46 -3.75
N PRO A 149 -8.55 -5.33 -3.95
CA PRO A 149 -8.00 -4.39 -4.93
C PRO A 149 -8.47 -4.75 -6.35
N ASN A 150 -8.69 -3.75 -7.21
CA ASN A 150 -9.18 -3.99 -8.57
C ASN A 150 -8.05 -4.45 -9.52
N ILE A 151 -8.43 -4.90 -10.72
CA ILE A 151 -7.48 -5.44 -11.68
C ILE A 151 -6.53 -4.38 -12.22
N GLU A 152 -7.00 -3.15 -12.42
CA GLU A 152 -6.18 -2.03 -12.88
C GLU A 152 -5.03 -1.77 -11.90
N MET A 153 -5.33 -1.84 -10.59
CA MET A 153 -4.33 -1.73 -9.55
C MET A 153 -3.31 -2.86 -9.65
N LEU A 154 -3.72 -4.14 -9.64
CA LEU A 154 -2.79 -5.27 -9.71
C LEU A 154 -1.89 -5.20 -10.96
N GLN A 155 -2.44 -4.84 -12.12
CA GLN A 155 -1.70 -4.71 -13.37
C GLN A 155 -0.68 -3.57 -13.38
N GLY A 156 -0.79 -2.61 -12.46
CA GLY A 156 0.23 -1.60 -12.22
C GLY A 156 1.53 -2.16 -11.64
N TYR A 157 1.51 -3.37 -11.08
CA TYR A 157 2.64 -3.95 -10.34
C TYR A 157 3.15 -5.25 -11.00
N PRO A 158 4.46 -5.33 -11.32
CA PRO A 158 5.09 -6.55 -11.82
C PRO A 158 4.98 -7.75 -10.89
N ILE A 159 4.93 -7.51 -9.57
CA ILE A 159 4.87 -8.53 -8.52
C ILE A 159 3.76 -8.15 -7.53
N VAL A 160 2.90 -9.11 -7.22
CA VAL A 160 1.93 -9.01 -6.12
C VAL A 160 2.35 -10.01 -5.04
N ILE A 161 2.52 -9.51 -3.81
CA ILE A 161 2.74 -10.32 -2.61
C ILE A 161 1.44 -10.27 -1.81
N TRP A 162 0.75 -11.41 -1.67
CA TRP A 162 -0.56 -11.49 -1.02
C TRP A 162 -0.48 -12.31 0.27
N LEU A 163 -0.80 -11.69 1.41
CA LEU A 163 -0.63 -12.27 2.73
C LEU A 163 -1.99 -12.70 3.30
N CYS A 164 -2.27 -14.00 3.33
CA CYS A 164 -3.52 -14.55 3.87
C CYS A 164 -3.40 -15.00 5.33
N GLU A 165 -2.22 -15.44 5.78
CA GLU A 165 -1.99 -16.04 7.11
C GLU A 165 -3.11 -16.98 7.60
N TRP A 166 -3.82 -16.64 8.68
CA TRP A 166 -4.93 -17.43 9.24
C TRP A 166 -6.30 -16.86 8.84
N ALA A 167 -6.40 -16.19 7.70
CA ALA A 167 -7.66 -15.68 7.17
C ALA A 167 -8.58 -16.81 6.69
N PHE A 168 -9.85 -16.73 7.10
CA PHE A 168 -10.92 -17.62 6.65
C PHE A 168 -12.17 -16.79 6.29
N PRO A 169 -12.47 -16.59 4.99
CA PRO A 169 -11.82 -17.22 3.84
C PRO A 169 -10.40 -16.70 3.59
N SER A 170 -9.54 -17.56 3.05
CA SER A 170 -8.17 -17.21 2.66
C SER A 170 -8.13 -16.35 1.39
N LEU A 171 -8.96 -16.70 0.40
CA LEU A 171 -9.25 -15.89 -0.78
C LEU A 171 -10.74 -16.06 -1.08
N ASP A 172 -11.51 -14.99 -1.15
CA ASP A 172 -12.91 -15.08 -1.54
C ASP A 172 -13.11 -15.10 -3.07
N SER A 173 -14.36 -15.04 -3.54
CA SER A 173 -14.64 -15.06 -4.98
C SER A 173 -14.14 -13.83 -5.73
N LEU A 174 -14.10 -12.66 -5.09
CA LEU A 174 -13.59 -11.43 -5.69
C LEU A 174 -12.07 -11.49 -5.80
N ASP A 175 -11.40 -11.96 -4.74
CA ASP A 175 -9.93 -12.09 -4.73
C ASP A 175 -9.48 -13.08 -5.81
N ARG A 176 -10.10 -14.26 -5.88
CA ARG A 176 -9.79 -15.24 -6.93
C ARG A 176 -10.06 -14.69 -8.33
N ASN A 177 -11.08 -13.86 -8.51
CA ASN A 177 -11.40 -13.28 -9.81
C ASN A 177 -10.38 -12.22 -10.26
N VAL A 178 -9.88 -11.39 -9.35
CA VAL A 178 -8.85 -10.40 -9.71
C VAL A 178 -7.49 -11.07 -9.90
N LEU A 179 -7.15 -12.04 -9.05
CA LEU A 179 -5.90 -12.79 -9.15
C LEU A 179 -5.83 -13.62 -10.43
N SER A 180 -6.94 -14.23 -10.85
CA SER A 180 -6.98 -14.97 -12.12
C SER A 180 -6.69 -14.07 -13.31
N GLN A 181 -7.34 -12.89 -13.36
CA GLN A 181 -7.10 -11.89 -14.41
C GLN A 181 -5.66 -11.37 -14.39
N TYR A 182 -5.07 -11.17 -13.21
CA TYR A 182 -3.69 -10.73 -13.07
C TYR A 182 -2.70 -11.76 -13.60
N LEU A 183 -2.89 -13.04 -13.24
CA LEU A 183 -2.05 -14.15 -13.68
C LEU A 183 -2.22 -14.43 -15.19
N ASP A 184 -3.45 -14.36 -15.72
CA ASP A 184 -3.71 -14.42 -17.17
C ASP A 184 -3.01 -13.29 -17.94
N GLY A 185 -2.87 -12.13 -17.30
CA GLY A 185 -2.12 -10.98 -17.81
C GLY A 185 -0.59 -11.14 -17.76
N GLY A 186 -0.08 -12.26 -17.24
CA GLY A 186 1.36 -12.52 -17.06
C GLY A 186 1.95 -11.92 -15.78
N GLY A 187 1.11 -11.55 -14.82
CA GLY A 187 1.53 -11.09 -13.50
C GLY A 187 2.26 -12.16 -12.68
N ASN A 188 3.04 -11.73 -11.69
CA ASN A 188 3.77 -12.65 -10.81
C ASN A 188 3.20 -12.58 -9.39
N LEU A 189 2.63 -13.69 -8.92
CA LEU A 189 2.06 -13.80 -7.58
C LEU A 189 2.99 -14.54 -6.64
N TYR A 190 3.29 -13.94 -5.50
CA TYR A 190 3.70 -14.65 -4.29
C TYR A 190 2.53 -14.60 -3.31
N ILE A 191 2.17 -15.73 -2.73
CA ILE A 191 1.08 -15.81 -1.75
C ILE A 191 1.50 -16.70 -0.59
N SER A 192 1.14 -16.27 0.62
CA SER A 192 1.46 -16.97 1.85
C SER A 192 0.27 -17.06 2.78
N GLY A 193 0.16 -18.17 3.49
CA GLY A 193 -0.83 -18.36 4.54
C GLY A 193 -0.86 -19.80 5.02
N GLN A 194 -1.73 -20.04 5.98
CA GLN A 194 -2.07 -21.35 6.50
C GLN A 194 -3.37 -21.81 5.86
N ASP A 195 -3.51 -23.12 5.68
CA ASP A 195 -4.75 -23.76 5.23
C ASP A 195 -5.35 -23.27 3.90
N ILE A 196 -4.64 -22.48 3.08
CA ILE A 196 -5.10 -22.03 1.75
C ILE A 196 -5.59 -23.21 0.91
N GLY A 197 -4.81 -24.30 0.84
CA GLY A 197 -5.20 -25.50 0.10
C GLY A 197 -6.42 -26.22 0.70
N CYS A 198 -6.56 -26.21 2.03
CA CYS A 198 -7.72 -26.77 2.71
C CYS A 198 -8.98 -25.96 2.38
N ASP A 199 -8.92 -24.63 2.56
CA ASP A 199 -10.03 -23.70 2.36
C ASP A 199 -10.52 -23.72 0.91
N LEU A 200 -9.60 -23.66 -0.05
CA LEU A 200 -9.93 -23.63 -1.47
C LEU A 200 -10.23 -25.01 -2.05
N GLY A 201 -9.62 -26.07 -1.52
CA GLY A 201 -9.57 -27.38 -2.18
C GLY A 201 -10.41 -28.48 -1.54
N TRP A 202 -10.94 -28.31 -0.33
CA TRP A 202 -11.54 -29.43 0.39
C TRP A 202 -12.80 -29.10 1.18
N SER A 203 -13.86 -29.92 0.98
CA SER A 203 -15.11 -29.81 1.72
C SER A 203 -14.96 -30.04 3.23
N GLY A 204 -13.88 -30.71 3.65
CA GLY A 204 -13.58 -31.00 5.06
C GLY A 204 -13.04 -29.80 5.84
N CYS A 205 -12.65 -28.72 5.17
CA CYS A 205 -12.14 -27.50 5.83
C CYS A 205 -13.21 -26.72 6.63
N GLY A 206 -14.47 -27.17 6.58
CA GLY A 206 -15.59 -26.57 7.27
C GLY A 206 -16.65 -26.03 6.31
N ALA A 207 -17.90 -25.90 6.78
CA ALA A 207 -19.02 -25.44 5.94
C ALA A 207 -18.85 -23.99 5.44
N SER A 208 -18.05 -23.19 6.14
CA SER A 208 -17.65 -21.84 5.76
C SER A 208 -16.40 -21.80 4.87
N GLY A 209 -15.78 -22.93 4.55
CA GLY A 209 -14.65 -22.97 3.63
C GLY A 209 -15.06 -22.62 2.21
N GLN A 210 -14.15 -22.00 1.46
CA GLN A 210 -14.39 -21.52 0.10
C GLN A 210 -14.73 -22.62 -0.88
N TYR A 211 -14.23 -23.85 -0.69
CA TYR A 211 -14.66 -25.01 -1.47
C TYR A 211 -16.18 -25.21 -1.39
N ASN A 212 -16.72 -25.19 -0.17
CA ASN A 212 -18.16 -25.36 0.04
C ASN A 212 -18.95 -24.13 -0.40
N GLN A 213 -18.49 -22.93 -0.06
CA GLN A 213 -19.19 -21.68 -0.42
C GLN A 213 -19.24 -21.44 -1.93
N SER A 214 -18.18 -21.80 -2.65
CA SER A 214 -18.08 -21.62 -4.10
C SER A 214 -18.67 -22.77 -4.93
N GLY A 215 -19.15 -23.84 -4.27
CA GLY A 215 -19.60 -25.04 -4.97
C GLY A 215 -18.49 -25.78 -5.73
N GLY A 216 -17.24 -25.64 -5.28
CA GLY A 216 -16.05 -26.28 -5.86
C GLY A 216 -15.22 -25.40 -6.81
N LEU A 217 -15.70 -24.20 -7.19
CA LEU A 217 -14.96 -23.31 -8.09
C LEU A 217 -13.61 -22.83 -7.52
N SER A 218 -13.47 -22.76 -6.19
CA SER A 218 -12.18 -22.44 -5.56
C SER A 218 -11.10 -23.50 -5.80
N LEU A 219 -11.49 -24.78 -5.99
CA LEU A 219 -10.55 -25.84 -6.34
C LEU A 219 -10.06 -25.68 -7.78
N GLU A 220 -10.93 -25.24 -8.70
CA GLU A 220 -10.51 -24.92 -10.07
C GLU A 220 -9.46 -23.82 -10.07
N PHE A 221 -9.66 -22.75 -9.29
CA PHE A 221 -8.63 -21.71 -9.12
C PHE A 221 -7.31 -22.26 -8.56
N TYR A 222 -7.39 -23.08 -7.51
CA TYR A 222 -6.20 -23.67 -6.88
C TYR A 222 -5.41 -24.56 -7.87
N ASN A 223 -6.10 -25.33 -8.69
CA ASN A 223 -5.43 -26.20 -9.67
C ASN A 223 -4.92 -25.41 -10.88
N ASP A 224 -5.74 -24.52 -11.44
CA ASP A 224 -5.48 -23.87 -12.73
C ASP A 224 -4.57 -22.64 -12.61
N TYR A 225 -4.57 -21.94 -11.48
CA TYR A 225 -3.79 -20.71 -11.29
C TYR A 225 -2.66 -20.87 -10.28
N MET A 226 -2.91 -21.58 -9.16
CA MET A 226 -1.84 -21.87 -8.19
C MET A 226 -0.97 -23.05 -8.63
N HIS A 227 -1.41 -23.80 -9.65
CA HIS A 227 -0.75 -25.01 -10.15
C HIS A 227 -0.41 -26.00 -9.04
N ALA A 228 -1.35 -26.17 -8.10
CA ALA A 228 -1.16 -26.97 -6.91
C ALA A 228 -2.32 -27.96 -6.71
N ASP A 229 -2.00 -29.14 -6.19
CA ASP A 229 -2.98 -30.14 -5.76
C ASP A 229 -3.07 -30.15 -4.23
N PHE A 230 -4.28 -30.20 -3.67
CA PHE A 230 -4.45 -30.32 -2.22
C PHE A 230 -4.13 -31.75 -1.76
N GLY A 231 -3.03 -31.90 -1.02
CA GLY A 231 -2.54 -33.18 -0.53
C GLY A 231 -3.28 -33.76 0.69
N GLY A 232 -4.24 -33.01 1.25
CA GLY A 232 -4.94 -33.36 2.49
C GLY A 232 -4.59 -32.42 3.64
N ASP A 233 -5.49 -32.36 4.63
CA ASP A 233 -5.23 -31.71 5.90
C ASP A 233 -4.29 -32.60 6.73
N ASP A 234 -3.40 -31.98 7.52
CA ASP A 234 -2.34 -32.68 8.24
C ASP A 234 -1.62 -33.72 7.37
N ALA A 235 -1.29 -33.34 6.11
CA ALA A 235 -0.82 -34.27 5.08
C ALA A 235 0.44 -35.06 5.46
N ASN A 236 1.09 -34.73 6.58
CA ASN A 236 2.25 -35.41 7.14
C ASN A 236 3.40 -35.52 6.13
N VAL A 237 3.47 -34.51 5.25
CA VAL A 237 4.53 -34.30 4.26
C VAL A 237 5.20 -32.98 4.58
N ILE A 238 6.53 -32.96 4.49
CA ILE A 238 7.37 -31.76 4.75
C ILE A 238 7.99 -31.22 3.47
N SER A 239 7.50 -31.66 2.31
CA SER A 239 8.05 -31.31 1.00
C SER A 239 6.92 -31.14 -0.02
N ALA A 240 6.99 -30.08 -0.81
CA ALA A 240 6.22 -29.96 -2.04
C ALA A 240 6.95 -30.66 -3.19
N ILE A 241 6.19 -31.27 -4.11
CA ILE A 241 6.70 -31.84 -5.35
C ILE A 241 6.21 -30.94 -6.48
N GLY A 242 7.12 -30.24 -7.16
CA GLY A 242 6.77 -29.46 -8.35
C GLY A 242 6.43 -30.39 -9.52
N MET A 243 5.50 -29.95 -10.37
CA MET A 243 5.20 -30.61 -11.65
C MET A 243 6.20 -30.23 -12.74
#